data_AF-A0A1A8IHG5-F1
#
_entry.id   AF-A0A1A8IHG5-F1
#
_cell.length_a   1.000
_cell.length_b   1.000
_cell.length_c   1.000
_cell.angle_alpha   90.00
_cell.angle_beta   90.00
_cell.angle_gamma   90.00
#
_symmetry.space_group_name_H-M   'P 1'
#
loop_
_entity.id
_entity.type
_entity.pdbx_description
1 polymer ?
#
loop_
_entity_poly.entity_id
_entity_poly.type
_entity_poly.pdbx_seq_one_letter_code
_entity_poly.pdbx_strand_id
1 'polypeptide(L)'
;CTSHYLDLVITFIICINVITMSLEHYSQPQSLETALKYCNYFFTSTFVIEASLKLVAFGFRRFFKDRWNQLDLAIVLLSVMGITLEEIEINASLPINPTIIRIMRVLRIARVLKLLKMATGMRALLDT
;
A
#
# COMPACT_ATOMS: atom_id res chain seq x y z
N CYS A 1 -0.63 23.10 -9.48
CA CYS A 1 -1.96 22.53 -9.80
C CYS A 1 -1.85 21.12 -10.39
N THR A 2 -1.13 20.22 -9.73
CA THR A 2 -0.90 18.87 -10.25
C THR A 2 -1.89 17.92 -9.59
N SER A 3 -3.08 17.90 -10.19
CA SER A 3 -4.12 16.87 -10.18
C SER A 3 -4.71 16.40 -8.85
N HIS A 4 -5.68 17.17 -8.34
CA HIS A 4 -6.68 16.71 -7.35
C HIS A 4 -7.34 15.37 -7.75
N TYR A 5 -7.38 15.05 -9.05
CA TYR A 5 -7.87 13.77 -9.56
C TYR A 5 -6.96 12.60 -9.19
N LEU A 6 -5.63 12.77 -9.17
CA LEU A 6 -4.71 11.71 -8.74
C LEU A 6 -4.92 11.38 -7.26
N ASP A 7 -4.99 12.39 -6.41
CA ASP A 7 -5.20 12.21 -4.96
C ASP A 7 -6.56 11.55 -4.64
N LEU A 8 -7.61 11.92 -5.40
CA LEU A 8 -8.93 11.31 -5.29
C LEU A 8 -8.92 9.84 -5.74
N VAL A 9 -8.26 9.53 -6.85
CA VAL A 9 -8.10 8.15 -7.33
C VAL A 9 -7.32 7.30 -6.33
N ILE A 10 -6.22 7.82 -5.77
CA ILE A 10 -5.41 7.13 -4.76
C ILE A 10 -6.24 6.86 -3.50
N THR A 11 -7.04 7.83 -3.06
CA THR A 11 -7.93 7.66 -1.90
C THR A 11 -9.00 6.61 -2.15
N PHE A 12 -9.63 6.64 -3.32
CA PHE A 12 -10.61 5.64 -3.70
C PHE A 12 -10.01 4.24 -3.71
N ILE A 13 -8.80 4.10 -4.24
CA ILE A 13 -8.02 2.85 -4.24
C ILE A 13 -7.71 2.37 -2.82
N ILE A 14 -7.28 3.27 -1.92
CA ILE A 14 -7.03 2.93 -0.51
C ILE A 14 -8.32 2.46 0.15
N CYS A 15 -9.44 3.17 -0.06
CA CYS A 15 -10.74 2.78 0.48
C CYS A 15 -11.19 1.40 0.02
N ILE A 16 -11.11 1.11 -1.29
CA ILE A 16 -11.46 -0.23 -1.80
C ILE A 16 -10.52 -1.29 -1.21
N ASN A 17 -9.23 -0.97 -1.09
CA ASN A 17 -8.31 -1.92 -0.52
C ASN A 17 -8.62 -2.22 0.97
N VAL A 18 -9.00 -1.21 1.76
CA VAL A 18 -9.44 -1.40 3.14
C VAL A 18 -10.72 -2.24 3.20
N ILE A 19 -11.69 -1.99 2.31
CA ILE A 19 -12.91 -2.83 2.20
C ILE A 19 -12.53 -4.27 1.89
N THR A 20 -11.59 -4.47 0.96
CA THR A 20 -11.08 -5.79 0.59
C THR A 20 -10.45 -6.50 1.80
N MET A 21 -9.61 -5.81 2.58
CA MET A 21 -9.06 -6.36 3.83
C MET A 21 -10.15 -6.72 4.86
N SER A 22 -11.20 -5.92 4.97
CA SER A 22 -12.31 -6.15 5.91
C SER A 22 -13.22 -7.32 5.52
N LEU A 23 -13.20 -7.74 4.25
CA LEU A 23 -13.96 -8.89 3.75
C LEU A 23 -13.25 -10.23 3.99
N GLU A 24 -11.97 -10.20 4.40
CA GLU A 24 -11.18 -11.40 4.67
C GLU A 24 -11.74 -12.12 5.90
N HIS A 25 -12.30 -13.32 5.72
CA HIS A 25 -12.93 -14.10 6.79
C HIS A 25 -12.25 -15.48 6.97
N TYR A 26 -12.26 -15.99 8.20
CA TYR A 26 -11.72 -17.30 8.54
C TYR A 26 -12.56 -18.40 7.86
N SER A 27 -11.93 -19.26 7.06
CA SER A 27 -12.60 -20.32 6.25
C SER A 27 -13.35 -19.82 5.01
N GLN A 28 -12.79 -18.86 4.28
CA GLN A 28 -13.36 -18.39 3.02
C GLN A 28 -13.22 -19.38 1.84
N PRO A 29 -14.11 -19.35 0.84
CA PRO A 29 -13.97 -20.17 -0.36
C PRO A 29 -12.71 -19.76 -1.16
N GLN A 30 -12.05 -20.75 -1.79
CA GLN A 30 -10.79 -20.55 -2.54
C GLN A 30 -10.91 -19.50 -3.67
N SER A 31 -12.10 -19.36 -4.25
CA SER A 31 -12.39 -18.33 -5.26
C SER A 31 -12.31 -16.92 -4.70
N LEU A 32 -12.82 -16.70 -3.48
CA LEU A 32 -12.76 -15.42 -2.78
C LEU A 32 -11.31 -15.11 -2.40
N GLU A 33 -10.59 -16.05 -1.79
CA GLU A 33 -9.17 -15.90 -1.44
C GLU A 33 -8.32 -15.50 -2.65
N THR A 34 -8.53 -16.18 -3.79
CA THR A 34 -7.83 -15.88 -5.04
C THR A 34 -8.17 -14.48 -5.55
N ALA A 35 -9.45 -14.08 -5.50
CA ALA A 35 -9.87 -12.73 -5.90
C ALA A 35 -9.25 -11.64 -5.01
N LEU A 36 -9.25 -11.83 -3.69
CA LEU A 36 -8.60 -10.94 -2.71
C LEU A 36 -7.09 -10.82 -2.98
N LYS A 37 -6.43 -11.93 -3.32
CA LYS A 37 -5.01 -11.97 -3.68
C LYS A 37 -4.72 -11.14 -4.93
N TYR A 38 -5.49 -11.32 -6.00
CA TYR A 38 -5.34 -10.52 -7.23
C TYR A 38 -5.62 -9.03 -7.00
N CYS A 39 -6.67 -8.70 -6.22
CA CYS A 39 -6.93 -7.32 -5.81
C CYS A 39 -5.73 -6.71 -5.08
N ASN A 40 -5.14 -7.42 -4.12
CA ASN A 40 -3.96 -6.95 -3.41
C ASN A 40 -2.75 -6.70 -4.31
N TYR A 41 -2.54 -7.56 -5.30
CA TYR A 41 -1.50 -7.37 -6.31
C TYR A 41 -1.74 -6.11 -7.14
N PHE A 42 -2.98 -5.91 -7.60
CA PHE A 42 -3.39 -4.72 -8.35
C PHE A 42 -3.17 -3.42 -7.56
N PHE A 43 -3.61 -3.38 -6.31
CA PHE A 43 -3.43 -2.21 -5.45
C PHE A 43 -1.96 -1.91 -5.16
N THR A 44 -1.17 -2.95 -4.84
CA THR A 44 0.26 -2.79 -4.57
C THR A 44 1.00 -2.29 -5.81
N SER A 45 0.71 -2.87 -6.98
CA SER A 45 1.27 -2.42 -8.26
C SER A 45 0.96 -0.95 -8.53
N THR A 46 -0.26 -0.50 -8.24
CA THR A 46 -0.65 0.90 -8.43
C THR A 46 0.16 1.84 -7.51
N PHE A 47 0.37 1.46 -6.24
CA PHE A 47 1.19 2.25 -5.32
C PHE A 47 2.67 2.27 -5.71
N VAL A 48 3.20 1.18 -6.27
CA VAL A 48 4.56 1.13 -6.81
C VAL A 48 4.70 2.12 -7.99
N ILE A 49 3.74 2.11 -8.91
CA ILE A 49 3.73 3.03 -10.05
C ILE A 49 3.66 4.49 -9.56
N GLU A 50 2.77 4.79 -8.62
CA GLU A 50 2.63 6.13 -8.02
C GLU A 50 3.94 6.63 -7.40
N ALA A 51 4.59 5.79 -6.56
CA ALA A 51 5.85 6.14 -5.92
C ALA A 51 6.98 6.32 -6.95
N SER A 52 7.00 5.48 -8.00
CA SER A 52 7.98 5.58 -9.08
C SER A 52 7.81 6.88 -9.88
N LEU A 53 6.58 7.25 -10.21
CA LEU A 53 6.27 8.51 -10.88
C LEU A 53 6.68 9.71 -10.03
N LYS A 54 6.40 9.70 -8.73
CA LYS A 54 6.85 10.75 -7.79
C LYS A 54 8.37 10.84 -7.70
N LEU A 55 9.06 9.70 -7.67
CA LEU A 55 10.52 9.64 -7.62
C LEU A 55 11.14 10.26 -8.88
N VAL A 56 10.61 9.95 -10.06
CA VAL A 56 11.06 10.53 -11.34
C VAL A 56 10.73 12.02 -11.41
N ALA A 57 9.53 12.43 -10.97
CA ALA A 57 9.09 13.83 -11.05
C ALA A 57 9.86 14.77 -10.11
N PHE A 58 10.14 14.35 -8.86
CA PHE A 58 10.85 15.19 -7.88
C PHE A 58 12.37 15.00 -7.89
N GLY A 59 12.85 13.88 -8.45
CA GLY A 59 14.24 13.46 -8.40
C GLY A 59 14.64 12.92 -7.02
N PHE A 60 15.66 12.04 -6.99
CA PHE A 60 16.12 11.33 -5.78
C PHE A 60 16.38 12.27 -4.59
N ARG A 61 17.14 13.36 -4.79
CA ARG A 61 17.54 14.25 -3.68
C ARG A 61 16.37 14.93 -2.97
N ARG A 62 15.33 15.34 -3.72
CA ARG A 62 14.19 16.05 -3.15
C ARG A 62 13.13 15.09 -2.62
N PHE A 63 12.98 13.94 -3.27
CA PHE A 63 12.12 12.86 -2.81
C PHE A 63 12.48 12.40 -1.39
N PHE A 64 13.77 12.11 -1.14
CA PHE A 64 14.23 11.64 0.16
C PHE A 64 14.32 12.73 1.24
N LYS A 65 14.15 14.01 0.91
CA LYS A 65 14.14 15.07 1.95
C LYS A 65 12.75 15.22 2.59
N ASP A 66 11.70 14.81 1.90
CA ASP A 66 10.32 14.94 2.34
C ASP A 66 9.87 13.71 3.14
N ARG A 67 9.46 13.91 4.41
CA ARG A 67 9.05 12.82 5.30
C ARG A 67 7.80 12.08 4.82
N TRP A 68 6.89 12.76 4.12
CA TRP A 68 5.68 12.15 3.57
C TRP A 68 5.97 11.29 2.34
N ASN A 69 7.02 11.61 1.59
CA ASN A 69 7.49 10.76 0.48
C ASN A 69 8.30 9.56 0.99
N GLN A 70 9.06 9.72 2.06
CA GLN A 70 9.71 8.60 2.74
C GLN A 70 8.69 7.60 3.30
N LEU A 71 7.62 8.08 3.96
CA LEU A 71 6.54 7.24 4.48
C LEU A 71 5.80 6.50 3.36
N ASP A 72 5.52 7.18 2.25
CA ASP A 72 4.91 6.61 1.05
C ASP A 72 5.77 5.46 0.48
N LEU A 73 7.07 5.70 0.32
CA LEU A 73 8.02 4.69 -0.14
C LEU A 73 8.12 3.50 0.83
N ALA A 74 8.15 3.75 2.14
CA ALA A 74 8.19 2.68 3.14
C ALA A 74 6.95 1.79 3.07
N ILE A 75 5.75 2.37 2.93
CA ILE A 75 4.49 1.60 2.78
C ILE A 75 4.52 0.73 1.52
N VAL A 76 5.04 1.26 0.41
CA VAL A 76 5.18 0.51 -0.85
C VAL A 76 6.13 -0.66 -0.67
N LEU A 77 7.31 -0.43 -0.10
CA LEU A 77 8.31 -1.49 0.13
C LEU A 77 7.78 -2.59 1.06
N LEU A 78 7.13 -2.21 2.17
CA LEU A 78 6.51 -3.16 3.09
C LEU A 78 5.41 -3.99 2.42
N SER A 79 4.62 -3.38 1.53
CA SER A 79 3.56 -4.08 0.79
C SER A 79 4.14 -5.10 -0.20
N VAL A 80 5.17 -4.72 -0.95
CA VAL A 80 5.88 -5.63 -1.87
C VAL A 80 6.53 -6.76 -1.10
N MET A 81 7.26 -6.46 -0.01
CA MET A 81 7.90 -7.45 0.84
C MET A 81 6.88 -8.45 1.39
N GLY A 82 5.75 -7.96 1.92
CA GLY A 82 4.69 -8.82 2.44
C GLY A 82 4.10 -9.78 1.40
N ILE A 83 3.93 -9.34 0.14
CA ILE A 83 3.48 -10.24 -0.94
C ILE A 83 4.57 -11.25 -1.28
N THR A 84 5.82 -10.81 -1.46
CA THR A 84 6.91 -11.72 -1.84
C THR A 84 7.17 -12.80 -0.80
N LEU A 85 7.06 -12.48 0.50
CA LEU A 85 7.24 -13.47 1.57
C LEU A 85 6.12 -14.51 1.58
N GLU A 86 4.87 -14.09 1.34
CA GLU A 86 3.72 -15.00 1.24
C GLU A 86 3.85 -15.92 0.01
N GLU A 87 4.36 -15.41 -1.12
CA GLU A 87 4.67 -16.25 -2.29
C GLU A 87 5.82 -17.24 -2.03
N ILE A 88 6.87 -16.81 -1.33
CA ILE A 88 8.04 -17.67 -1.04
C ILE A 88 7.65 -18.81 -0.09
N GLU A 89 6.81 -18.55 0.91
CA GLU A 89 6.26 -19.59 1.79
C GLU A 89 5.56 -20.69 0.98
N ILE A 90 4.71 -20.28 0.04
CA ILE A 90 3.90 -21.20 -0.79
C ILE A 90 4.76 -21.96 -1.80
N ASN A 91 5.69 -21.28 -2.49
CA ASN A 91 6.42 -21.85 -3.64
C ASN A 91 7.75 -22.52 -3.28
N ALA A 92 8.48 -22.01 -2.28
CA ALA A 92 9.84 -22.48 -1.96
C ALA A 92 9.87 -23.43 -0.75
N SER A 93 8.73 -23.64 -0.07
CA SER A 93 8.62 -24.45 1.15
C SER A 93 9.68 -24.14 2.21
N LEU A 94 10.16 -22.89 2.22
CA LEU A 94 11.10 -22.43 3.24
C LEU A 94 10.33 -22.28 4.55
N PRO A 95 10.87 -22.76 5.68
CA PRO A 95 10.23 -22.59 6.98
C PRO A 95 10.30 -21.12 7.41
N ILE A 96 9.35 -20.33 6.94
CA ILE A 96 9.15 -18.95 7.38
C ILE A 96 8.38 -18.98 8.70
N ASN A 97 8.82 -18.17 9.66
CA ASN A 97 8.18 -18.11 10.96
C ASN A 97 6.75 -17.54 10.80
N PRO A 98 5.69 -18.24 11.26
CA PRO A 98 4.30 -17.81 11.07
C PRO A 98 4.00 -16.45 11.72
N THR A 99 4.79 -16.06 12.72
CA THR A 99 4.74 -14.73 13.34
C THR A 99 5.07 -13.62 12.33
N ILE A 100 6.04 -13.84 11.44
CA ILE A 100 6.45 -12.87 10.43
C ILE A 100 5.33 -12.69 9.40
N ILE A 101 4.72 -13.79 8.95
CA ILE A 101 3.55 -13.75 8.06
C ILE A 101 2.42 -12.94 8.70
N ARG A 102 2.15 -13.17 9.98
CA ARG A 102 1.12 -12.42 10.73
C ARG A 102 1.44 -10.92 10.82
N ILE A 103 2.68 -10.56 11.08
CA ILE A 103 3.13 -9.16 11.09
C ILE A 103 2.97 -8.53 9.71
N MET A 104 3.36 -9.23 8.64
CA MET A 104 3.21 -8.75 7.26
C MET A 104 1.74 -8.51 6.89
N ARG A 105 0.82 -9.36 7.37
CA ARG A 105 -0.62 -9.15 7.22
C ARG A 105 -1.09 -7.87 7.93
N VAL A 106 -0.67 -7.65 9.17
CA VAL A 106 -1.02 -6.43 9.92
C VAL A 106 -0.42 -5.18 9.28
N LEU A 107 0.81 -5.26 8.76
CA LEU A 107 1.49 -4.15 8.08
C LEU A 107 0.74 -3.66 6.84
N ARG A 108 -0.13 -4.49 6.24
CA ARG A 108 -1.01 -4.03 5.16
C ARG A 108 -1.90 -2.87 5.64
N ILE A 109 -2.34 -2.84 6.90
CA ILE A 109 -3.15 -1.75 7.46
C ILE A 109 -2.41 -0.40 7.44
N ALA A 110 -1.06 -0.40 7.44
CA ALA A 110 -0.26 0.82 7.37
C ALA A 110 -0.53 1.65 6.10
N ARG A 111 -1.09 1.06 5.03
CA ARG A 111 -1.52 1.82 3.84
C ARG A 111 -2.61 2.85 4.14
N VAL A 112 -3.41 2.65 5.19
CA VAL A 112 -4.41 3.63 5.67
C VAL A 112 -3.74 4.95 6.09
N LEU A 113 -2.48 4.91 6.52
CA LEU A 113 -1.71 6.11 6.87
C LEU A 113 -1.51 7.06 5.68
N LYS A 114 -1.66 6.58 4.43
CA LYS A 114 -1.68 7.44 3.25
C LYS A 114 -2.86 8.43 3.27
N LEU A 115 -3.98 8.09 3.90
CA LEU A 115 -5.12 9.02 4.07
C LEU A 115 -4.73 10.22 4.96
N LEU A 116 -3.83 10.01 5.93
CA LEU A 116 -3.33 11.10 6.78
C LEU A 116 -2.53 12.12 5.96
N LYS A 117 -1.77 11.66 4.95
CA LYS A 117 -1.04 12.55 4.01
C LYS A 117 -2.01 13.48 3.30
N MET A 118 -3.16 12.96 2.87
CA MET A 118 -4.20 13.75 2.20
C MET A 118 -4.89 14.73 3.16
N ALA A 119 -5.13 14.33 4.41
CA ALA A 119 -5.66 15.22 5.45
C ALA A 119 -4.68 16.36 5.79
N THR A 120 -3.36 16.13 5.77
CA THR A 120 -2.37 17.22 5.89
C THR A 120 -2.33 18.13 4.67
N GLY A 121 -2.57 17.62 3.46
CA GLY A 121 -2.76 18.46 2.27
C GLY A 121 -3.95 19.42 2.43
N MET A 122 -5.04 18.94 3.04
CA MET A 122 -6.20 19.78 3.41
C MET A 122 -5.86 20.83 4.48
N ARG A 123 -5.06 20.50 5.50
CA ARG A 123 -4.65 21.48 6.53
C ARG A 123 -3.81 22.62 5.94
N ALA A 124 -2.94 22.33 4.97
CA ALA A 124 -2.15 23.35 4.29
C ALA A 124 -3.01 24.33 3.45
N LEU A 125 -4.23 23.96 3.07
CA LEU A 125 -5.19 24.85 2.38
C LEU A 125 -6.04 25.69 3.36
N LEU A 126 -6.15 25.30 4.63
CA LEU A 126 -6.88 26.04 5.67
C LEU A 126 -5.99 27.04 6.44
N ASP A 127 -4.67 26.91 6.30
CA ASP A 127 -3.67 27.84 6.86
C ASP A 127 -3.31 29.00 5.89
N THR A 128 -4.12 29.23 4.85
CA THR A 128 -4.07 30.42 3.97
C THR A 128 -5.31 31.27 4.19
#